data_AF-A0A833HHF0-F1
#
_entry.id   AF-A0A833HHF0-F1
#
_cell.length_a   1.000
_cell.length_b   1.000
_cell.length_c   1.000
_cell.angle_alpha   90.00
_cell.angle_beta   90.00
_cell.angle_gamma   90.00
#
_symmetry.space_group_name_H-M   'P 1'
#
loop_
_entity.id
_entity.type
_entity.pdbx_description
1 polymer ?
#
loop_
_entity_poly.entity_id
_entity_poly.type
_entity_poly.pdbx_seq_one_letter_code
_entity_poly.pdbx_strand_id
1 'polypeptide(L)'
;MEARRRRRTSSSLLPENMPPAITSIRPGAPSILLSCIASARPFEPPMLSCAAMSRRIFSYDEALASFPVVRDRTEAAVQQIAALSNELRGRGDVEQRRAEFESACREVVDQWALEIESVGCSVKGPWLVDWDSGAGWFCWRYPEPTVGHFHGYDEGFAGRVPVA
;
A
#
# COMPACT_ATOMS: atom_id res chain seq x y z
N MET A 1 36.00 16.68 -65.98
CA MET A 1 35.47 15.53 -65.22
C MET A 1 33.99 15.72 -64.98
N GLU A 2 33.25 14.67 -65.28
CA GLU A 2 31.82 14.37 -65.11
C GLU A 2 31.11 14.97 -63.88
N ALA A 3 29.78 14.98 -63.75
CA ALA A 3 28.62 14.89 -64.63
C ALA A 3 27.39 14.86 -63.71
N ARG A 4 26.31 15.51 -64.14
CA ARG A 4 24.89 15.16 -63.91
C ARG A 4 24.38 15.01 -62.45
N ARG A 5 23.70 16.07 -61.97
CA ARG A 5 22.53 15.91 -61.08
C ARG A 5 21.24 15.77 -61.92
N ARG A 6 20.57 14.62 -61.82
CA ARG A 6 19.17 14.38 -62.25
C ARG A 6 18.32 14.34 -60.97
N ARG A 7 17.38 15.27 -60.80
CA ARG A 7 15.94 15.26 -61.16
C ARG A 7 15.05 14.49 -60.18
N ARG A 8 14.00 15.22 -59.75
CA ARG A 8 12.58 14.79 -59.56
C ARG A 8 12.32 13.85 -58.35
N THR A 9 11.20 13.90 -57.63
CA THR A 9 9.87 14.51 -57.88
C THR A 9 9.09 14.58 -56.57
N SER A 10 8.17 15.53 -56.51
CA SER A 10 7.14 15.77 -55.50
C SER A 10 5.86 14.95 -55.78
N SER A 11 4.87 15.09 -54.89
CA SER A 11 3.44 14.69 -54.99
C SER A 11 3.13 13.29 -54.45
N SER A 12 2.08 13.02 -53.66
CA SER A 12 0.69 13.49 -53.66
C SER A 12 0.04 13.02 -52.34
N LEU A 13 -0.59 13.87 -51.51
CA LEU A 13 -2.06 14.08 -51.43
C LEU A 13 -2.93 12.81 -51.57
N LEU A 14 -3.70 12.50 -50.52
CA LEU A 14 -4.85 11.59 -50.52
C LEU A 14 -6.08 12.33 -49.94
N PRO A 15 -7.27 12.25 -50.57
CA PRO A 15 -8.51 12.77 -50.02
C PRO A 15 -9.50 11.67 -49.53
N GLU A 16 -10.61 12.19 -49.02
CA GLU A 16 -11.70 11.66 -48.21
C GLU A 16 -12.61 10.55 -48.80
N ASN A 17 -13.45 10.01 -47.91
CA ASN A 17 -14.86 9.56 -48.05
C ASN A 17 -15.22 8.05 -48.08
N MET A 18 -16.09 7.72 -47.11
CA MET A 18 -16.93 6.54 -46.79
C MET A 18 -18.06 6.34 -47.84
N PRO A 19 -18.66 5.12 -48.10
CA PRO A 19 -19.69 4.42 -47.26
C PRO A 19 -19.84 2.89 -47.56
N PRO A 20 -20.95 2.14 -47.27
CA PRO A 20 -22.12 2.31 -46.40
C PRO A 20 -22.40 1.11 -45.42
N ALA A 21 -23.51 1.22 -44.68
CA ALA A 21 -24.09 0.25 -43.74
C ALA A 21 -24.52 -1.10 -44.35
N ILE A 22 -24.45 -2.18 -43.55
CA ILE A 22 -25.15 -3.46 -43.80
C ILE A 22 -25.96 -3.87 -42.57
N THR A 23 -27.18 -4.29 -42.89
CA THR A 23 -28.36 -4.72 -42.12
C THR A 23 -28.21 -5.99 -41.29
N SER A 24 -28.81 -5.94 -40.09
CA SER A 24 -29.58 -6.98 -39.36
C SER A 24 -29.47 -8.45 -39.74
N ILE A 25 -28.98 -9.29 -38.79
CA ILE A 25 -29.50 -10.65 -38.53
C ILE A 25 -29.42 -10.95 -37.01
N ARG A 26 -30.58 -11.13 -36.36
CA ARG A 26 -30.79 -11.98 -35.16
C ARG A 26 -31.37 -13.31 -35.70
N PRO A 27 -31.04 -14.51 -35.17
CA PRO A 27 -31.61 -14.96 -33.89
C PRO A 27 -30.74 -15.95 -33.08
N GLY A 28 -31.18 -16.25 -31.85
CA GLY A 28 -30.90 -17.53 -31.20
C GLY A 28 -29.99 -17.47 -29.96
N ALA A 29 -30.60 -17.34 -28.79
CA ALA A 29 -29.99 -17.76 -27.53
C ALA A 29 -29.67 -19.28 -27.56
N PRO A 30 -28.71 -19.74 -26.76
CA PRO A 30 -29.14 -20.28 -25.47
C PRO A 30 -28.31 -19.77 -24.29
N SER A 31 -29.02 -19.61 -23.17
CA SER A 31 -28.48 -19.46 -21.84
C SER A 31 -27.44 -20.53 -21.54
N ILE A 32 -26.21 -20.10 -21.25
CA ILE A 32 -25.33 -20.81 -20.33
C ILE A 32 -25.10 -19.90 -19.14
N LEU A 33 -25.92 -20.20 -18.14
CA LEU A 33 -25.61 -20.23 -16.72
C LEU A 33 -24.17 -19.86 -16.32
N LEU A 34 -24.13 -18.90 -15.39
CA LEU A 34 -23.42 -18.98 -14.11
C LEU A 34 -22.05 -18.29 -14.01
N SER A 35 -22.09 -17.20 -13.23
CA SER A 35 -21.13 -16.88 -12.18
C SER A 35 -19.77 -16.31 -12.61
N CYS A 36 -19.75 -14.99 -12.76
CA CYS A 36 -18.68 -14.18 -12.17
C CYS A 36 -19.33 -13.24 -11.17
N ILE A 37 -19.75 -13.79 -10.04
CA ILE A 37 -20.01 -13.00 -8.83
C ILE A 37 -18.76 -12.14 -8.61
N ALA A 38 -18.97 -10.83 -8.59
CA ALA A 38 -18.05 -9.89 -8.04
C ALA A 38 -17.70 -10.33 -6.61
N SER A 39 -16.62 -11.08 -6.47
CA SER A 39 -15.95 -11.27 -5.19
C SER A 39 -14.82 -10.26 -5.13
N ALA A 40 -15.19 -8.98 -5.17
CA ALA A 40 -14.49 -8.03 -4.35
C ALA A 40 -14.82 -8.44 -2.92
N ARG A 41 -14.04 -9.36 -2.36
CA ARG A 41 -14.00 -9.49 -0.91
C ARG A 41 -13.66 -8.09 -0.41
N PRO A 42 -14.48 -7.47 0.44
CA PRO A 42 -13.95 -6.39 1.26
C PRO A 42 -12.67 -6.96 1.88
N PHE A 43 -11.59 -6.20 1.82
CA PHE A 43 -10.48 -6.42 2.73
C PHE A 43 -11.07 -6.19 4.13
N GLU A 44 -11.72 -7.20 4.69
CA GLU A 44 -11.96 -7.27 6.11
C GLU A 44 -10.57 -7.54 6.68
N PRO A 45 -9.92 -6.55 7.31
CA PRO A 45 -8.72 -6.87 8.07
C PRO A 45 -9.12 -7.98 9.03
N PRO A 46 -8.30 -9.03 9.21
CA PRO A 46 -8.59 -9.96 10.27
C PRO A 46 -8.65 -9.10 11.53
N MET A 47 -9.83 -9.04 12.15
CA MET A 47 -9.96 -8.62 13.53
C MET A 47 -9.25 -9.69 14.35
N LEU A 48 -7.91 -9.69 14.31
CA LEU A 48 -7.09 -10.27 15.35
C LEU A 48 -7.34 -9.39 16.57
N SER A 49 -8.43 -9.73 17.25
CA SER A 49 -8.52 -9.61 18.68
C SER A 49 -7.32 -10.36 19.27
N CYS A 50 -6.17 -9.68 19.37
CA CYS A 50 -5.10 -10.02 20.31
C CYS A 50 -5.60 -9.72 21.73
N ALA A 51 -6.70 -10.38 22.10
CA ALA A 51 -7.12 -10.54 23.48
C ALA A 51 -6.07 -11.43 24.15
N ALA A 52 -5.46 -10.90 25.21
CA ALA A 52 -4.74 -11.64 26.25
C ALA A 52 -3.27 -12.03 26.04
N MET A 53 -2.44 -11.18 25.44
CA MET A 53 -1.13 -10.92 26.07
C MET A 53 -1.34 -9.75 27.01
N SER A 54 -0.95 -9.86 28.28
CA SER A 54 -1.09 -8.79 29.27
C SER A 54 -0.42 -7.53 28.72
N ARG A 55 -1.24 -6.61 28.17
CA ARG A 55 -0.72 -5.40 27.51
C ARG A 55 -0.03 -4.58 28.58
N ARG A 56 1.22 -4.21 28.29
CA ARG A 56 1.96 -3.30 29.15
C ARG A 56 1.24 -1.97 29.15
N ILE A 57 0.92 -1.47 30.34
CA ILE A 57 0.44 -0.11 30.53
C ILE A 57 1.66 0.81 30.65
N PHE A 58 1.64 1.93 29.94
CA PHE A 58 2.68 2.93 29.87
C PHE A 58 2.19 4.25 30.47
N SER A 59 3.01 4.84 31.33
CA SER A 59 2.97 6.29 31.52
C SER A 59 3.45 7.02 30.25
N TYR A 60 3.15 8.31 30.14
CA TYR A 60 3.62 9.10 28.99
C TYR A 60 5.16 9.15 28.92
N ASP A 61 5.84 9.28 30.06
CA ASP A 61 7.30 9.25 30.13
C ASP A 61 7.88 7.90 29.66
N GLU A 62 7.22 6.78 29.97
CA GLU A 62 7.64 5.46 29.47
C GLU A 62 7.38 5.31 27.97
N ALA A 63 6.30 5.89 27.45
CA ALA A 63 6.05 5.95 26.01
C ALA A 63 7.16 6.73 25.31
N LEU A 64 7.54 7.91 25.83
CA LEU A 64 8.66 8.70 25.32
C LEU A 64 10.01 7.99 25.46
N ALA A 65 10.24 7.25 26.54
CA ALA A 65 11.47 6.49 26.73
C ALA A 65 11.61 5.30 25.77
N SER A 66 10.50 4.65 25.41
CA SER A 66 10.47 3.55 24.45
C SER A 66 10.37 4.01 22.99
N PHE A 67 9.94 5.24 22.75
CA PHE A 67 9.76 5.82 21.43
C PHE A 67 10.99 5.73 20.50
N PRO A 68 12.24 6.03 20.93
CA PRO A 68 13.40 5.93 20.06
C PRO A 68 13.57 4.53 19.46
N VAL A 69 13.34 3.48 20.25
CA VAL A 69 13.43 2.09 19.79
C VAL A 69 12.37 1.79 18.73
N VAL A 70 11.12 2.22 18.97
CA VAL A 70 10.02 2.04 18.02
C VAL A 70 10.27 2.80 16.72
N ARG A 71 10.73 4.06 16.82
CA ARG A 71 11.06 4.90 15.68
C ARG A 71 12.16 4.27 14.84
N ASP A 72 13.27 3.87 15.46
CA ASP A 72 14.45 3.36 14.75
C ASP A 72 14.14 2.04 14.03
N ARG A 73 13.34 1.15 14.65
CA ARG A 73 12.85 -0.09 13.99
C ARG A 73 11.90 0.20 12.83
N THR A 74 11.02 1.19 13.01
CA THR A 74 10.09 1.62 11.95
C THR A 74 10.86 2.22 10.77
N GLU A 75 11.85 3.07 11.05
CA GLU A 75 12.71 3.64 10.02
C GLU A 75 13.50 2.56 9.27
N ALA A 76 14.09 1.59 9.98
CA ALA A 76 14.79 0.48 9.36
C ALA A 76 13.89 -0.35 8.42
N ALA A 77 12.67 -0.67 8.85
CA ALA A 77 11.70 -1.40 8.02
C ALA A 77 11.27 -0.61 6.78
N VAL A 78 11.04 0.71 6.93
CA VAL A 78 10.74 1.61 5.81
C VAL A 78 11.90 1.67 4.81
N GLN A 79 13.14 1.77 5.30
CA GLN A 79 14.34 1.75 4.46
C GLN A 79 14.52 0.42 3.73
N GLN A 80 14.22 -0.71 4.38
CA GLN A 80 14.26 -2.04 3.76
C GLN A 80 13.26 -2.16 2.60
N ILE A 81 12.02 -1.69 2.78
CA ILE A 81 11.02 -1.67 1.69
C ILE A 81 11.46 -0.75 0.55
N ALA A 82 12.06 0.40 0.86
CA ALA A 82 12.61 1.30 -0.16
C ALA A 82 13.76 0.63 -0.96
N ALA A 83 14.61 -0.15 -0.31
CA ALA A 83 15.66 -0.93 -0.97
C ALA A 83 15.09 -2.00 -1.89
N LEU A 84 14.11 -2.79 -1.43
CA LEU A 84 13.40 -3.79 -2.24
C LEU A 84 12.80 -3.17 -3.51
N SER A 85 12.19 -1.98 -3.39
CA SER A 85 11.62 -1.26 -4.54
C SER A 85 12.67 -0.85 -5.57
N ASN A 86 13.89 -0.52 -5.12
CA ASN A 86 14.99 -0.15 -5.99
C ASN A 86 15.54 -1.35 -6.78
N GLU A 87 15.61 -2.53 -6.17
CA GLU A 87 16.13 -3.76 -6.78
C GLU A 87 15.28 -4.27 -7.94
N LEU A 88 13.96 -4.03 -7.89
CA LEU A 88 13.02 -4.52 -8.90
C LEU A 88 13.01 -3.72 -10.21
N ARG A 89 13.78 -2.62 -10.30
CA ARG A 89 13.94 -1.82 -11.53
C ARG A 89 14.87 -2.51 -12.55
N GLY A 90 14.38 -3.60 -13.17
CA GLY A 90 15.07 -4.35 -14.23
C GLY A 90 14.16 -4.82 -15.38
N ARG A 91 14.70 -5.60 -16.34
CA ARG A 91 13.94 -6.25 -17.43
C ARG A 91 13.46 -7.64 -16.98
N GLY A 92 12.17 -7.95 -17.11
CA GLY A 92 11.55 -9.24 -16.72
C GLY A 92 10.01 -9.19 -16.75
N ASP A 93 9.33 -10.30 -16.46
CA ASP A 93 7.86 -10.33 -16.30
C ASP A 93 7.45 -9.40 -15.16
N VAL A 94 6.52 -8.48 -15.43
CA VAL A 94 6.10 -7.44 -14.50
C VAL A 94 5.21 -8.01 -13.40
N GLU A 95 4.38 -9.01 -13.71
CA GLU A 95 3.38 -9.52 -12.77
C GLU A 95 4.03 -10.42 -11.70
N GLN A 96 4.91 -11.33 -12.11
CA GLN A 96 5.65 -12.17 -11.16
C GLN A 96 6.50 -11.32 -10.20
N ARG A 97 7.22 -10.32 -10.72
CA ARG A 97 8.02 -9.40 -9.90
C ARG A 97 7.17 -8.58 -8.94
N ARG A 98 5.97 -8.18 -9.36
CA ARG A 98 5.03 -7.48 -8.49
C ARG A 98 4.57 -8.36 -7.35
N ALA A 99 4.22 -9.61 -7.62
CA ALA A 99 3.83 -10.57 -6.59
C ALA A 99 4.98 -10.85 -5.60
N GLU A 100 6.20 -11.04 -6.11
CA GLU A 100 7.41 -11.23 -5.29
C GLU A 100 7.69 -10.00 -4.40
N PHE A 101 7.53 -8.79 -4.96
CA PHE A 101 7.67 -7.54 -4.19
C PHE A 101 6.63 -7.40 -3.08
N GLU A 102 5.37 -7.66 -3.41
CA GLU A 102 4.27 -7.55 -2.45
C GLU A 102 4.45 -8.56 -1.31
N SER A 103 4.92 -9.78 -1.61
CA SER A 103 5.29 -10.78 -0.61
C SER A 103 6.44 -10.29 0.28
N ALA A 104 7.53 -9.82 -0.32
CA ALA A 104 8.69 -9.32 0.44
C ALA A 104 8.33 -8.11 1.31
N CYS A 105 7.51 -7.17 0.82
CA CYS A 105 7.03 -6.05 1.61
C CYS A 105 6.19 -6.51 2.80
N ARG A 106 5.31 -7.50 2.59
CA ARG A 106 4.48 -8.06 3.66
C ARG A 106 5.34 -8.70 4.73
N GLU A 107 6.35 -9.48 4.37
CA GLU A 107 7.29 -10.08 5.32
C GLU A 107 8.00 -9.02 6.18
N VAL A 108 8.43 -7.91 5.57
CA VAL A 108 9.06 -6.79 6.31
C VAL A 108 8.08 -6.16 7.30
N VAL A 109 6.83 -5.89 6.86
CA VAL A 109 5.80 -5.31 7.73
C VAL A 109 5.43 -6.26 8.87
N ASP A 110 5.31 -7.56 8.60
CA ASP A 110 4.96 -8.56 9.60
C ASP A 110 6.08 -8.71 10.64
N GLN A 111 7.35 -8.75 10.22
CA GLN A 111 8.49 -8.76 11.14
C GLN A 111 8.57 -7.49 11.97
N TRP A 112 8.42 -6.32 11.34
CA TRP A 112 8.35 -5.05 12.06
C TRP A 112 7.25 -5.06 13.12
N ALA A 113 6.05 -5.55 12.78
CA ALA A 113 4.93 -5.58 13.72
C ALA A 113 5.26 -6.43 14.96
N LEU A 114 5.85 -7.61 14.77
CA LEU A 114 6.29 -8.49 15.86
C LEU A 114 7.34 -7.80 16.75
N GLU A 115 8.32 -7.11 16.16
CA GLU A 115 9.33 -6.39 16.91
C GLU A 115 8.75 -5.23 17.73
N ILE A 116 7.76 -4.52 17.19
CA ILE A 116 7.06 -3.44 17.90
C ILE A 116 6.19 -4.01 19.02
N GLU A 117 5.43 -5.08 18.77
CA GLU A 117 4.61 -5.73 19.79
C GLU A 117 5.47 -6.31 20.94
N SER A 118 6.70 -6.75 20.65
CA SER A 118 7.65 -7.20 21.68
C SER A 118 8.07 -6.10 22.67
N VAL A 119 7.93 -4.82 22.30
CA VAL A 119 8.15 -3.67 23.21
C VAL A 119 6.99 -3.51 24.20
N GLY A 120 5.83 -4.09 23.88
CA GLY A 120 4.56 -3.91 24.57
C GLY A 120 3.62 -2.91 23.88
N CYS A 121 4.03 -2.35 22.74
CA CYS A 121 3.20 -1.46 21.94
C CYS A 121 2.13 -2.24 21.15
N SER A 122 1.09 -1.55 20.69
CA SER A 122 0.04 -2.10 19.84
C SER A 122 0.17 -1.56 18.42
N VAL A 123 0.28 -2.45 17.44
CA VAL A 123 0.31 -2.08 16.02
C VAL A 123 -1.12 -2.03 15.50
N LYS A 124 -1.54 -0.88 14.96
CA LYS A 124 -2.90 -0.70 14.38
C LYS A 124 -2.93 -0.75 12.86
N GLY A 125 -1.76 -0.64 12.24
CA GLY A 125 -1.57 -0.67 10.79
C GLY A 125 -0.12 -0.36 10.43
N PRO A 126 0.24 -0.37 9.14
CA PRO A 126 1.59 -0.05 8.70
C PRO A 126 2.05 1.29 9.27
N TRP A 127 3.12 1.25 10.08
CA TRP A 127 3.76 2.42 10.68
C TRP A 127 2.88 3.22 11.65
N LEU A 128 1.80 2.62 12.14
CA LEU A 128 0.89 3.19 13.13
C LEU A 128 0.97 2.40 14.43
N VAL A 129 1.46 3.05 15.48
CA VAL A 129 1.80 2.42 16.76
C VAL A 129 1.15 3.18 17.91
N ASP A 130 0.54 2.41 18.81
CA ASP A 130 -0.13 2.91 20.00
C ASP A 130 0.51 2.34 21.28
N TRP A 131 0.64 3.16 22.31
CA TRP A 131 1.01 2.78 23.67
C TRP A 131 -0.22 2.83 24.56
N ASP A 132 -0.54 1.72 25.22
CA ASP A 132 -1.69 1.66 26.14
C ASP A 132 -1.36 2.44 27.41
N SER A 133 -2.17 3.43 27.74
CA SER A 133 -2.03 4.22 28.98
C SER A 133 -2.92 3.72 30.13
N GLY A 134 -3.80 2.74 29.86
CA GLY A 134 -4.85 2.31 30.79
C GLY A 134 -6.10 3.20 30.77
N ALA A 135 -6.04 4.37 30.12
CA ALA A 135 -7.17 5.28 29.90
C ALA A 135 -7.45 5.55 28.41
N GLY A 136 -6.62 5.00 27.53
CA GLY A 136 -6.63 5.23 26.09
C GLY A 136 -5.23 4.99 25.52
N TRP A 137 -4.95 5.58 24.37
CA TRP A 137 -3.73 5.32 23.61
C TRP A 137 -2.93 6.60 23.41
N PHE A 138 -1.64 6.57 23.74
CA PHE A 138 -0.70 7.50 23.11
C PHE A 138 -0.40 6.96 21.71
N CYS A 139 -0.64 7.76 20.68
CA CYS A 139 -0.56 7.30 19.30
C CYS A 139 0.54 8.04 18.55
N TRP A 140 1.17 7.34 17.63
CA TRP A 140 2.20 7.87 16.75
C TRP A 140 2.13 7.22 15.39
N ARG A 141 2.33 8.04 14.36
CA ARG A 141 2.49 7.55 12.99
C ARG A 141 3.81 8.04 12.42
N TYR A 142 4.60 7.14 11.83
CA TYR A 142 5.79 7.56 11.10
C TYR A 142 5.43 8.52 9.94
N PRO A 143 6.16 9.63 9.72
CA PRO A 143 7.41 10.05 10.37
C PRO A 143 7.21 11.21 11.38
N GLU A 144 6.14 11.20 12.19
CA GLU A 144 5.96 12.21 13.24
C GLU A 144 7.20 12.25 14.18
N PRO A 145 7.62 13.44 14.67
CA PRO A 145 8.90 13.58 15.37
C PRO A 145 8.92 13.01 16.79
N THR A 146 7.74 12.85 17.41
CA THR A 146 7.57 12.34 18.78
C THR A 146 6.15 11.79 18.97
N VAL A 147 5.94 11.05 20.05
CA VAL A 147 4.60 10.66 20.52
C VAL A 147 3.93 11.91 21.09
N GLY A 148 3.06 12.56 20.31
CA GLY A 148 2.49 13.86 20.66
C GLY A 148 0.97 13.89 20.78
N HIS A 149 0.30 12.75 20.60
CA HIS A 149 -1.15 12.69 20.54
C HIS A 149 -1.72 11.54 21.38
N PHE A 150 -2.94 11.73 21.86
CA PHE A 150 -3.71 10.76 22.62
C PHE A 150 -5.09 10.57 21.98
N HIS A 151 -5.66 9.37 22.06
CA HIS A 151 -7.07 9.14 21.78
C HIS A 151 -7.67 8.11 22.74
N GLY A 152 -8.98 8.22 23.00
CA GLY A 152 -9.72 7.24 23.80
C GLY A 152 -9.79 5.86 23.14
N TYR A 153 -10.22 4.85 23.89
CA TYR A 153 -10.33 3.47 23.39
C TYR A 153 -11.35 3.32 22.26
N ASP A 154 -12.43 4.10 22.30
CA ASP A 154 -13.51 4.09 21.29
C ASP A 154 -13.24 5.05 20.12
N GLU A 155 -12.16 5.83 20.23
CA GLU A 155 -11.73 6.79 19.23
C GLU A 155 -10.63 6.16 18.36
N GLY A 156 -10.65 6.44 17.06
CA GLY A 156 -9.55 6.07 16.17
C GLY A 156 -8.49 7.17 16.06
N PHE A 157 -7.43 6.90 15.31
CA PHE A 157 -6.34 7.87 15.03
C PHE A 157 -6.81 9.25 14.53
N ALA A 158 -7.97 9.33 13.87
CA ALA A 158 -8.56 10.58 13.39
C ALA A 158 -9.14 11.47 14.52
N GLY A 159 -9.48 10.88 15.67
CA GLY A 159 -10.02 11.59 16.84
C GLY A 159 -8.96 12.06 17.83
N ARG A 160 -7.67 11.90 17.50
CA ARG A 160 -6.58 12.17 18.45
C ARG A 160 -6.46 13.64 18.81
N VAL A 161 -6.11 13.90 20.07
CA VAL A 161 -5.86 15.23 20.63
C VAL A 161 -4.40 15.37 21.02
N PRO A 162 -3.79 16.57 20.98
CA PRO A 162 -2.42 16.78 21.43
C PRO A 162 -2.25 16.43 22.92
N VAL A 163 -1.13 15.81 23.26
CA VAL A 163 -0.68 15.63 24.65
C VAL A 163 0.05 16.92 25.05
N ALA A 164 -0.43 17.58 26.10
CA ALA A 164 0.08 18.86 26.59
C ALA A 164 1.26 18.69 27.56
#